data_AF-A0A2T1G5Q9-F1
#
_entry.id   AF-A0A2T1G5Q9-F1
#
_cell.length_a   1.000
_cell.length_b   1.000
_cell.length_c   1.000
_cell.angle_alpha   90.00
_cell.angle_beta   90.00
_cell.angle_gamma   90.00
#
_symmetry.space_group_name_H-M   'P 1'
#
loop_
_entity.id
_entity.type
_entity.pdbx_description
1 polymer ?
#
loop_
_entity_poly.entity_id
_entity_poly.type
_entity_poly.pdbx_seq_one_letter_code
_entity_poly.pdbx_strand_id
1 'polypeptide(L)' 'MSVKELETAIMNLSVKELSELTTWLIEYRQQVWDRQIEEDLEDGRLDALLDEVDAEYEAGLAKVL' A
#
# COMPACT_ATOMS: atom_id res chain seq x y z
N MET A 1 8.35 0.72 22.76
CA MET A 1 9.09 1.60 21.85
C MET A 1 8.08 2.51 21.18
N SER A 2 8.21 3.81 21.34
CA SER A 2 7.35 4.81 20.69
C SER A 2 7.85 5.12 19.28
N VAL A 3 6.99 5.70 18.44
CA VAL A 3 7.39 6.17 17.10
C VAL A 3 8.55 7.16 17.19
N LYS A 4 8.54 8.04 18.19
CA LYS A 4 9.61 9.02 18.42
C LYS A 4 10.95 8.39 18.79
N GLU A 5 10.93 7.29 19.53
CA GLU A 5 12.14 6.50 19.82
C GLU A 5 12.69 5.83 18.55
N LEU A 6 11.81 5.33 17.68
CA LEU A 6 12.20 4.78 16.37
C LEU A 6 12.80 5.85 15.45
N GLU A 7 12.16 7.01 15.33
CA GLU A 7 12.68 8.15 14.55
C GLU A 7 14.10 8.53 15.02
N THR A 8 14.30 8.61 16.33
CA THR A 8 15.62 8.89 16.92
C THR A 8 16.65 7.80 16.56
N ALA A 9 16.26 6.53 16.60
CA ALA A 9 17.14 5.44 16.20
C ALA A 9 17.49 5.50 14.70
N ILE A 10 16.52 5.81 13.84
CA ILE A 10 16.69 5.96 12.39
C ILE A 10 17.67 7.10 12.07
N MET A 11 17.60 8.22 12.79
CA MET A 11 18.53 9.35 12.63
C MET A 11 19.99 9.00 12.93
N ASN A 12 20.24 7.93 13.70
CA ASN A 12 21.60 7.49 14.04
C ASN A 12 22.15 6.41 13.09
N LEU A 13 21.38 5.98 12.10
CA LEU A 13 21.84 4.99 11.12
C LEU A 13 22.88 5.58 10.17
N SER A 14 23.83 4.75 9.75
CA SER A 14 24.66 5.06 8.60
C SER A 14 23.81 5.12 7.32
N VAL A 15 24.34 5.76 6.28
CA VAL A 15 23.65 5.85 4.97
C VAL A 15 23.33 4.45 4.40
N LYS A 16 24.20 3.46 4.64
CA LYS A 16 23.98 2.08 4.20
C LYS A 16 22.81 1.42 4.92
N GLU A 17 22.80 1.51 6.25
CA GLU A 17 21.72 0.95 7.09
C GLU A 17 20.39 1.65 6.81
N LEU A 18 20.40 2.96 6.58
CA LEU A 18 19.19 3.71 6.20
C LEU A 18 18.64 3.24 4.84
N SER A 19 19.52 2.96 3.87
CA SER A 19 19.13 2.44 2.56
C SER A 19 18.54 1.03 2.65
N GLU A 20 19.15 0.16 3.47
CA GLU A 20 18.65 -1.20 3.72
C GLU A 20 17.28 -1.16 4.42
N LEU A 21 17.14 -0.34 5.47
CA LEU A 21 15.88 -0.13 6.18
C LEU A 21 14.79 0.39 5.24
N THR A 22 15.10 1.38 4.40
CA THR A 22 14.12 1.97 3.48
C THR A 22 13.62 0.95 2.46
N THR A 23 14.53 0.12 1.92
CA THR A 23 14.17 -0.95 0.98
C THR A 23 13.18 -1.91 1.61
N TRP A 24 13.51 -2.41 2.80
CA TRP A 24 12.63 -3.31 3.55
C TRP A 24 11.29 -2.65 3.93
N LEU A 25 11.30 -1.39 4.34
CA LEU A 25 10.10 -0.68 4.77
C LEU A 25 9.11 -0.49 3.61
N ILE A 26 9.61 -0.28 2.38
CA ILE A 26 8.76 -0.20 1.19
C ILE A 26 8.03 -1.53 0.96
N GLU A 27 8.74 -2.66 1.00
CA GLU A 27 8.15 -3.99 0.86
C GLU A 27 7.13 -4.28 1.96
N TYR A 28 7.46 -3.95 3.21
CA TYR A 28 6.54 -4.11 4.33
C TYR A 28 5.27 -3.26 4.14
N ARG A 29 5.41 -2.01 3.71
CA ARG A 29 4.24 -1.14 3.43
C ARG A 29 3.39 -1.67 2.29
N GLN A 30 3.98 -2.27 1.26
CA GLN A 30 3.24 -2.92 0.18
C GLN A 30 2.41 -4.08 0.74
N GLN A 31 2.99 -4.95 1.58
CA GLN A 31 2.26 -6.06 2.20
C GLN A 31 1.11 -5.59 3.11
N VAL A 32 1.31 -4.51 3.87
CA VAL A 32 0.25 -3.90 4.68
C VAL A 32 -0.86 -3.35 3.79
N TRP A 33 -0.51 -2.73 2.66
CA TRP A 33 -1.47 -2.21 1.70
C TRP A 33 -2.28 -3.31 1.02
N ASP A 34 -1.62 -4.40 0.59
CA ASP A 34 -2.29 -5.57 0.01
C ASP A 34 -3.33 -6.13 0.97
N ARG A 35 -2.96 -6.30 2.25
CA ARG A 35 -3.87 -6.78 3.29
C ARG A 35 -5.05 -5.84 3.52
N GLN A 36 -4.81 -4.53 3.48
CA GLN A 36 -5.88 -3.55 3.63
C GLN A 36 -6.86 -3.60 2.46
N ILE A 37 -6.36 -3.79 1.22
CA ILE A 37 -7.24 -3.97 0.05
C ILE A 37 -8.09 -5.23 0.21
N GLU A 38 -7.50 -6.35 0.66
CA GLU A 38 -8.24 -7.59 0.90
C GLU A 38 -9.36 -7.38 1.94
N GLU A 39 -9.06 -6.73 3.07
CA GLU A 39 -10.04 -6.40 4.10
C GLU A 39 -11.14 -5.47 3.56
N ASP A 40 -10.79 -4.42 2.82
CA ASP A 40 -11.75 -3.49 2.23
C ASP A 40 -12.64 -4.15 1.15
N LEU A 41 -12.13 -5.16 0.43
CA LEU A 41 -12.91 -6.01 -0.48
C LEU A 41 -13.89 -6.89 0.29
N GLU A 42 -13.45 -7.56 1.35
CA GLU A 42 -14.31 -8.41 2.19
C GLU A 42 -15.41 -7.61 2.88
N ASP A 43 -15.11 -6.38 3.28
CA ASP A 43 -16.06 -5.44 3.92
C ASP A 43 -17.01 -4.76 2.91
N GLY A 44 -16.87 -5.01 1.60
CA GLY A 44 -17.69 -4.41 0.55
C GLY A 44 -17.46 -2.90 0.34
N ARG A 45 -16.35 -2.36 0.86
CA ARG A 45 -16.04 -0.93 0.75
C ARG A 45 -15.69 -0.51 -0.66
N LEU A 46 -15.21 -1.45 -1.47
CA LEU A 46 -14.83 -1.21 -2.86
C LEU A 46 -15.94 -1.54 -3.86
N ASP A 47 -17.11 -2.02 -3.42
CA ASP A 47 -18.21 -2.44 -4.29
C ASP A 47 -18.61 -1.35 -5.30
N ALA A 48 -18.77 -0.10 -4.84
CA ALA A 48 -19.14 1.01 -5.70
C ALA A 48 -18.09 1.30 -6.80
N LEU A 49 -16.81 1.08 -6.50
CA LEU A 49 -15.72 1.23 -7.48
C LEU A 49 -15.71 0.07 -8.47
N LEU A 50 -15.99 -1.15 -8.00
CA LEU A 50 -16.08 -2.33 -8.85
C LEU A 50 -17.27 -2.23 -9.82
N ASP A 51 -18.44 -1.77 -9.33
CA ASP A 51 -19.63 -1.53 -10.17
C ASP A 51 -19.34 -0.50 -11.29
N GLU A 52 -18.57 0.56 -10.98
CA GLU A 52 -18.15 1.55 -11.97
C GLU A 52 -17.21 0.94 -13.01
N VAL A 53 -16.21 0.17 -12.57
CA VAL A 53 -15.28 -0.53 -13.46
C VAL A 53 -16.02 -1.50 -14.37
N ASP A 54 -16.97 -2.27 -13.86
CA ASP A 54 -17.80 -3.19 -14.63
C ASP A 54 -18.64 -2.43 -15.68
N ALA A 55 -19.26 -1.31 -15.30
CA ALA A 55 -20.03 -0.49 -16.22
C ALA A 55 -19.17 0.11 -17.35
N GLU A 56 -17.96 0.59 -17.03
CA GLU A 56 -17.01 1.10 -18.03
C GLU A 56 -16.50 -0.01 -18.97
N TYR A 57 -16.25 -1.19 -18.43
CA TYR A 57 -15.83 -2.36 -19.19
C TYR A 57 -16.91 -2.79 -20.19
N GLU A 58 -18.16 -2.94 -19.73
CA GLU A 58 -19.31 -3.28 -20.57
C GLU A 58 -19.60 -2.20 -21.63
N ALA A 59 -19.33 -0.94 -21.31
CA ALA A 59 -19.45 0.16 -22.27
C ALA A 59 -18.30 0.21 -23.31
N GLY A 60 -17.30 -0.67 -23.20
CA GLY A 60 -16.13 -0.70 -24.07
C GLY A 60 -15.20 0.51 -23.89
N LEU A 61 -15.28 1.18 -22.73
CA LEU A 61 -14.46 2.33 -22.37
C LEU A 61 -13.14 1.92 -21.71
N ALA A 62 -13.05 0.67 -21.25
CA ALA A 62 -11.84 0.11 -20.68
C ALA A 62 -10.67 0.19 -21.67
N LYS A 63 -9.56 0.77 -21.22
CA LYS A 63 -8.34 0.93 -22.01
C LYS A 63 -7.35 -0.17 -21.64
N VAL A 64 -6.85 -0.88 -22.64
CA VAL A 64 -5.69 -1.77 -22.46
C VAL A 64 -4.47 -0.88 -22.22
N LEU A 65 -3.77 -1.12 -21.11
CA LEU A 65 -2.50 -0.45 -20.77
C LEU A 65 -1.35 -0.93 -21.66
#